data_AF-A0A8H4LQ38-F1
#
_entry.id   AF-A0A8H4LQ38-F1
#
_cell.length_a   1.000
_cell.length_b   1.000
_cell.length_c   1.000
_cell.angle_alpha   90.00
_cell.angle_beta   90.00
_cell.angle_gamma   90.00
#
_symmetry.space_group_name_H-M   'P 1'
#
loop_
_entity.id
_entity.type
_entity.pdbx_description
1 polymer ?
#
loop_
_entity_poly.entity_id
_entity_poly.type
_entity_poly.pdbx_seq_one_letter_code
_entity_poly.pdbx_strand_id
1 'polypeptide(L)'
;MRDDATFSLPTTTPTSIFAHLLQLRVLEGKRVLLGCKTSHANNDGSNGNLTVAFFANEEESSCQANDTSKGLVLTTSSIPTGFTCFNVKDMFSQSNDTGFQNATRRIYDSNWNLLEPNGIHWLLRNRDDFDSKANYSRTLYEQVNETGEIAAGEAATWVFYIYAFEDCAQVGGEEYEYEDYPWVETSCQTKEGGQCQTLPYSIKSFGINSATEYNHAHGQCETWALMGASTRLNRSLFASLASVGAATFFLLL
;
A
#
# COMPACT_ATOMS: atom_id res chain seq x y z
N MET A 1 60.09 36.63 -28.39
CA MET A 1 58.64 36.89 -28.39
C MET A 1 58.06 35.77 -27.51
N ARG A 2 57.90 35.89 -26.18
CA ARG A 2 57.07 36.85 -25.40
C ARG A 2 55.71 37.00 -26.07
N ASP A 3 54.60 36.52 -25.51
CA ASP A 3 54.12 36.83 -24.16
C ASP A 3 53.45 35.67 -23.39
N ASP A 4 53.64 35.72 -22.07
CA ASP A 4 52.92 35.00 -21.01
C ASP A 4 51.52 35.58 -20.82
N ALA A 5 50.51 34.72 -20.61
CA ALA A 5 49.20 35.11 -20.11
C ALA A 5 48.83 34.25 -18.90
N THR A 6 49.08 34.82 -17.72
CA THR A 6 48.67 34.34 -16.40
C THR A 6 47.18 34.64 -16.19
N PHE A 7 46.35 33.63 -15.91
CA PHE A 7 44.95 33.82 -15.52
C PHE A 7 44.75 33.33 -14.08
N SER A 8 44.37 34.27 -13.21
CA SER A 8 44.19 34.09 -11.76
C SER A 8 42.79 33.58 -11.42
N LEU A 9 42.70 32.61 -10.52
CA LEU A 9 41.46 32.14 -9.90
C LEU A 9 41.05 33.07 -8.74
N PRO A 10 39.74 33.36 -8.54
CA PRO A 10 39.29 34.06 -7.36
C PRO A 10 39.09 33.09 -6.18
N THR A 11 39.81 33.40 -5.09
CA THR A 11 39.61 32.90 -3.73
C THR A 11 38.34 33.50 -3.11
N THR A 12 37.41 32.65 -2.64
CA THR A 12 36.35 33.05 -1.71
C THR A 12 36.47 32.26 -0.40
N THR A 13 36.84 32.99 0.64
CA THR A 13 36.86 32.56 2.05
C THR A 13 35.45 32.52 2.66
N PRO A 14 35.23 31.70 3.71
CA PRO A 14 33.92 31.53 4.34
C PRO A 14 33.66 32.60 5.40
N THR A 15 32.48 33.25 5.34
CA THR A 15 32.04 34.20 6.36
C THR A 15 31.21 33.48 7.42
N SER A 16 31.81 33.34 8.60
CA SER A 16 31.19 32.99 9.88
C SER A 16 30.14 34.03 10.30
N ILE A 17 28.93 33.59 10.65
CA ILE A 17 27.96 34.41 11.41
C ILE A 17 27.48 33.63 12.64
N PHE A 18 28.04 34.07 13.77
CA PHE A 18 27.48 34.20 15.12
C PHE A 18 26.68 33.03 15.73
N ALA A 19 27.39 32.29 16.58
CA ALA A 19 26.86 31.70 17.79
C ALA A 19 26.24 32.80 18.68
N HIS A 20 24.97 32.66 19.02
CA HIS A 20 24.33 33.48 20.06
C HIS A 20 24.26 32.69 21.38
N LEU A 21 24.86 33.31 22.40
CA LEU A 21 24.96 32.86 23.77
C LEU A 21 23.62 32.39 24.38
N LEU A 22 23.70 31.24 25.04
CA LEU A 22 22.80 30.79 26.09
C LEU A 22 22.92 31.75 27.29
N GLN A 23 21.87 32.51 27.62
CA GLN A 23 21.68 33.06 28.97
C GLN A 23 20.50 32.35 29.63
N LEU A 24 20.80 31.39 30.51
CA LEU A 24 19.86 30.90 31.52
C LEU A 24 19.71 31.99 32.58
N ARG A 25 18.55 32.65 32.60
CA ARG A 25 18.05 33.32 33.81
C ARG A 25 16.91 32.49 34.38
N VAL A 26 17.14 31.99 35.59
CA VAL A 26 16.14 31.35 36.43
C VAL A 26 15.16 32.43 36.91
N LEU A 27 13.91 32.34 36.47
CA LEU A 27 12.78 33.00 37.12
C LEU A 27 11.66 31.96 37.31
N GLU A 28 11.26 31.83 38.56
CA GLU A 28 10.25 30.92 39.07
C GLU A 28 8.85 31.25 38.53
N GLY A 29 8.03 30.21 38.33
CA GLY A 29 6.58 30.34 38.36
C GLY A 29 5.84 30.09 37.04
N LYS A 30 5.01 29.02 37.05
CA LYS A 30 3.93 28.68 36.10
C LYS A 30 4.34 28.26 34.68
N ARG A 31 4.51 26.94 34.50
CA ARG A 31 4.49 26.28 33.19
C ARG A 31 3.05 26.25 32.64
N VAL A 32 2.75 27.14 31.70
CA VAL A 32 1.73 26.87 30.67
C VAL A 32 2.50 26.29 29.48
N LEU A 33 2.37 24.99 29.24
CA LEU A 33 2.91 24.31 28.07
C LEU A 33 2.07 24.69 26.84
N LEU A 34 2.36 25.85 26.24
CA LEU A 34 2.06 26.07 24.84
C LEU A 34 3.07 25.26 24.03
N GLY A 35 2.66 24.04 23.66
CA GLY A 35 3.40 23.21 22.71
C GLY A 35 3.43 23.90 21.35
N CYS A 36 4.58 24.45 20.99
CA CYS A 36 4.87 24.87 19.63
C CYS A 36 5.07 23.59 18.80
N LYS A 37 4.08 23.22 17.98
CA LYS A 37 4.27 22.23 16.92
C LYS A 37 5.14 22.88 15.84
N THR A 38 6.45 22.65 15.89
CA THR A 38 7.31 22.87 14.71
C THR A 38 7.24 21.61 13.86
N SER A 39 6.18 21.50 13.05
CA SER A 39 6.16 20.59 11.91
C SER A 39 7.09 21.17 10.84
N HIS A 40 8.32 20.66 10.80
CA HIS A 40 9.11 20.70 9.57
C HIS A 40 8.46 19.73 8.58
N ALA A 41 7.49 20.24 7.82
CA ALA A 41 7.00 19.60 6.63
C ALA A 41 8.11 19.71 5.57
N ASN A 42 8.90 18.65 5.42
CA ASN A 42 9.58 18.43 4.16
C ASN A 42 8.51 18.08 3.13
N ASN A 43 8.47 18.85 2.06
CA ASN A 43 7.57 18.69 0.92
C ASN A 43 7.95 17.40 0.16
N ASP A 44 7.48 16.25 0.63
CA ASP A 44 7.31 15.04 -0.19
C ASP A 44 5.81 14.81 -0.26
N GLY A 45 5.22 15.05 -1.44
CA GLY A 45 3.77 15.03 -1.63
C GLY A 45 3.15 13.72 -1.15
N SER A 46 2.20 13.77 -0.21
CA SER A 46 1.30 12.64 0.02
C SER A 46 0.27 12.61 -1.11
N ASN A 47 0.73 12.22 -2.30
CA ASN A 47 0.00 12.12 -3.55
C ASN A 47 -0.53 10.69 -3.70
N GLY A 48 -1.79 10.46 -3.34
CA GLY A 48 -2.56 9.33 -3.87
C GLY A 48 -2.24 7.89 -3.44
N ASN A 49 -1.20 7.66 -2.64
CA ASN A 49 -0.67 6.33 -2.27
C ASN A 49 -1.70 5.20 -2.12
N LEU A 50 -1.36 4.02 -2.64
CA LEU A 50 -2.07 2.77 -2.35
C LEU A 50 -1.86 2.37 -0.89
N THR A 51 -2.95 2.11 -0.18
CA THR A 51 -2.96 1.43 1.12
C THR A 51 -3.82 0.18 1.05
N VAL A 52 -3.24 -0.94 1.48
CA VAL A 52 -3.95 -2.22 1.62
C VAL A 52 -3.77 -2.77 3.01
N ALA A 53 -4.80 -3.40 3.56
CA ALA A 53 -4.72 -4.09 4.83
C ALA A 53 -5.33 -5.48 4.74
N PHE A 54 -4.61 -6.50 5.18
CA PHE A 54 -5.05 -7.89 5.16
C PHE A 54 -5.55 -8.30 6.54
N PHE A 55 -6.74 -8.91 6.59
CA PHE A 55 -7.41 -9.27 7.84
C PHE A 55 -7.61 -10.79 7.91
N ALA A 56 -7.33 -11.35 9.08
CA ALA A 56 -7.70 -12.71 9.41
C ALA A 56 -9.23 -12.87 9.43
N ASN A 57 -9.71 -14.11 9.32
CA ASN A 57 -11.13 -14.39 9.16
C ASN A 57 -12.01 -13.86 10.30
N GLU A 58 -11.46 -13.92 11.51
CA GLU A 58 -12.05 -13.47 12.77
C GLU A 58 -12.17 -11.94 12.89
N GLU A 59 -11.42 -11.17 12.07
CA GLU A 59 -11.39 -9.70 12.12
C GLU A 59 -12.32 -9.05 11.08
N GLU A 60 -13.43 -9.71 10.73
CA GLU A 60 -14.40 -9.21 9.75
C GLU A 60 -14.95 -7.82 10.09
N SER A 61 -15.26 -7.61 11.36
CA SER A 61 -15.84 -6.35 11.85
C SER A 61 -14.88 -5.18 11.63
N SER A 62 -13.58 -5.37 11.86
CA SER A 62 -12.56 -4.34 11.64
C SER A 62 -12.46 -3.96 10.17
N CYS A 63 -12.44 -4.94 9.26
CA CYS A 63 -12.41 -4.66 7.82
C CYS A 63 -13.66 -3.89 7.37
N GLN A 64 -14.87 -4.33 7.76
CA GLN A 64 -16.12 -3.64 7.38
C GLN A 64 -16.26 -2.24 8.00
N ALA A 65 -15.63 -2.01 9.15
CA ALA A 65 -15.56 -0.70 9.80
C ALA A 65 -14.44 0.20 9.23
N ASN A 66 -13.70 -0.26 8.22
CA ASN A 66 -12.51 0.41 7.69
C ASN A 66 -11.46 0.72 8.77
N ASP A 67 -11.37 -0.13 9.80
CA ASP A 67 -10.41 -0.01 10.88
C ASP A 67 -9.18 -0.89 10.61
N THR A 68 -8.06 -0.24 10.31
CA THR A 68 -6.79 -0.92 10.03
C THR A 68 -6.03 -1.34 11.29
N SER A 69 -6.54 -1.09 12.50
CA SER A 69 -5.87 -1.42 13.77
C SER A 69 -5.57 -2.92 13.97
N LYS A 70 -6.31 -3.79 13.28
CA LYS A 70 -6.18 -5.26 13.32
C LYS A 70 -5.72 -5.88 12.00
N GLY A 71 -5.54 -5.07 10.97
CA GLY A 71 -5.10 -5.53 9.66
C GLY A 71 -3.58 -5.42 9.53
N LEU A 72 -2.98 -6.34 8.76
CA LEU A 72 -1.60 -6.22 8.31
C LEU A 72 -1.54 -5.20 7.18
N VAL A 73 -0.96 -4.02 7.43
CA VAL A 73 -1.08 -2.89 6.51
C VAL A 73 0.19 -2.74 5.68
N LEU A 74 0.02 -2.52 4.39
CA LEU A 74 1.04 -2.02 3.48
C LEU A 74 0.57 -0.70 2.86
N THR A 75 1.44 0.30 2.90
CA THR A 75 1.26 1.57 2.16
C THR A 75 2.43 1.77 1.22
N THR A 76 2.15 2.07 -0.04
CA THR A 76 3.18 2.41 -1.03
C THR A 76 3.59 3.87 -0.90
N SER A 77 4.83 4.22 -1.27
CA SER A 77 5.26 5.62 -1.40
C SER A 77 5.77 5.98 -2.79
N SER A 78 5.68 5.05 -3.75
CA SER A 78 6.09 5.27 -5.13
C SER A 78 5.18 4.54 -6.12
N ILE A 79 5.05 5.09 -7.33
CA ILE A 79 4.34 4.45 -8.44
C ILE A 79 5.36 3.61 -9.22
N PRO A 80 5.19 2.29 -9.32
CA PRO A 80 6.13 1.45 -10.05
C PRO A 80 6.01 1.65 -11.55
N THR A 81 7.14 1.50 -12.26
CA THR A 81 7.16 1.41 -13.73
C THR A 81 6.90 0.00 -14.25
N GLY A 82 6.94 -1.01 -13.38
CA GLY A 82 6.70 -2.41 -13.73
C GLY A 82 6.00 -3.20 -12.63
N PHE A 83 5.35 -4.29 -13.05
CA PHE A 83 4.66 -5.20 -12.14
C PHE A 83 5.58 -5.71 -11.03
N THR A 84 5.16 -5.54 -9.79
CA THR A 84 5.89 -5.95 -8.59
C THR A 84 5.04 -6.94 -7.81
N CYS A 85 5.59 -8.14 -7.58
CA CYS A 85 4.93 -9.21 -6.85
C CYS A 85 5.43 -9.31 -5.41
N PHE A 86 4.53 -9.66 -4.49
CA PHE A 86 4.81 -9.81 -3.07
C PHE A 86 4.11 -11.05 -2.51
N ASN A 87 4.82 -11.84 -1.72
CA ASN A 87 4.20 -12.85 -0.86
C ASN A 87 3.80 -12.20 0.47
N VAL A 88 2.57 -12.41 0.92
CA VAL A 88 2.07 -11.87 2.20
C VAL A 88 2.97 -12.34 3.34
N LYS A 89 3.32 -13.63 3.34
CA LYS A 89 4.19 -14.23 4.35
C LYS A 89 5.56 -13.57 4.42
N ASP A 90 6.22 -13.37 3.29
CA ASP A 90 7.57 -12.79 3.26
C ASP A 90 7.53 -11.33 3.74
N MET A 91 6.52 -10.58 3.30
CA MET A 91 6.36 -9.17 3.65
C MET A 91 6.09 -8.96 5.14
N PHE A 92 5.26 -9.79 5.77
CA PHE A 92 4.88 -9.59 7.18
C PHE A 92 5.65 -10.46 8.17
N SER A 93 6.59 -11.30 7.73
CA SER A 93 7.50 -12.03 8.62
C SER A 93 8.91 -11.44 8.72
N GLN A 94 9.26 -10.50 7.84
CA GLN A 94 10.56 -9.81 7.89
C GLN A 94 10.71 -8.91 9.12
N SER A 95 11.88 -8.29 9.32
CA SER A 95 12.17 -7.43 10.47
C SER A 95 11.99 -5.92 10.22
N ASN A 96 11.84 -5.51 8.96
CA ASN A 96 11.83 -4.12 8.57
C ASN A 96 10.41 -3.65 8.29
N ASP A 97 10.07 -2.47 8.78
CA ASP A 97 8.77 -1.85 8.51
C ASP A 97 8.81 -0.97 7.26
N THR A 98 9.98 -0.75 6.65
CA THR A 98 10.13 -0.05 5.38
C THR A 98 11.09 -0.79 4.46
N GLY A 99 10.93 -0.59 3.15
CA GLY A 99 11.83 -1.18 2.19
C GLY A 99 11.51 -0.85 0.75
N PHE A 100 12.16 -1.60 -0.14
CA PHE A 100 11.97 -1.53 -1.58
C PHE A 100 11.91 -2.95 -2.15
N GLN A 101 10.92 -3.20 -3.00
CA GLN A 101 10.81 -4.44 -3.75
C GLN A 101 11.02 -4.14 -5.24
N ASN A 102 11.96 -4.86 -5.87
CA ASN A 102 12.18 -4.74 -7.31
C ASN A 102 10.98 -5.31 -8.08
N ALA A 103 10.66 -4.69 -9.22
CA ALA A 103 9.69 -5.22 -10.16
C ALA A 103 10.17 -6.58 -10.71
N THR A 104 9.21 -7.45 -11.06
CA THR A 104 9.47 -8.77 -11.62
C THR A 104 10.16 -8.68 -12.99
N ARG A 105 10.02 -7.56 -13.69
CA ARG A 105 10.66 -7.29 -14.98
C ARG A 105 11.22 -5.87 -15.03
N ARG A 106 12.42 -5.77 -15.61
CA ARG A 106 13.05 -4.48 -15.94
C ARG A 106 12.37 -3.85 -17.14
N ILE A 107 11.86 -2.64 -16.96
CA ILE A 107 11.21 -1.86 -18.01
C ILE A 107 12.17 -0.77 -18.46
N TYR A 108 12.37 -0.63 -19.76
CA TYR A 108 13.32 0.32 -20.34
C TYR A 108 12.60 1.35 -21.22
N ASP A 109 13.15 2.55 -21.32
CA ASP A 109 12.72 3.56 -22.28
C ASP A 109 13.19 3.22 -23.72
N SER A 110 12.82 4.07 -24.68
CA SER A 110 13.23 3.91 -26.09
C SER A 110 14.74 4.04 -26.33
N ASN A 111 15.49 4.57 -25.35
CA ASN A 111 16.94 4.72 -25.38
C ASN A 111 17.65 3.60 -24.59
N TRP A 112 16.94 2.56 -24.15
CA TRP A 112 17.44 1.46 -23.33
C TRP A 112 17.90 1.86 -21.92
N ASN A 113 17.41 2.97 -21.38
CA ASN A 113 17.61 3.32 -19.98
C ASN A 113 16.53 2.64 -19.11
N LEU A 114 16.93 2.12 -17.95
CA LEU A 114 15.99 1.55 -16.99
C LEU A 114 15.05 2.64 -16.48
N LEU A 115 13.74 2.40 -16.55
CA LEU A 115 12.74 3.32 -16.04
C LEU A 115 12.60 3.15 -14.52
N GLU A 116 12.96 4.19 -13.77
CA GLU A 116 12.87 4.22 -12.31
C GLU A 116 11.57 4.90 -11.81
N PRO A 117 11.00 4.45 -10.68
CA PRO A 117 11.42 3.28 -9.91
C PRO A 117 10.96 1.98 -10.60
N ASN A 118 11.88 1.07 -10.89
CA ASN A 118 11.55 -0.27 -11.38
C ASN A 118 11.20 -1.21 -10.22
N GLY A 119 10.20 -0.80 -9.43
CA GLY A 119 9.82 -1.43 -8.17
C GLY A 119 9.02 -0.48 -7.29
N ILE A 120 8.84 -0.87 -6.03
CA ILE A 120 7.96 -0.16 -5.09
C ILE A 120 8.65 0.03 -3.75
N HIS A 121 8.66 1.27 -3.29
CA HIS A 121 8.90 1.60 -1.89
C HIS A 121 7.63 1.38 -1.07
N TRP A 122 7.79 0.73 0.07
CA TRP A 122 6.68 0.34 0.93
C TRP A 122 6.97 0.64 2.40
N LEU A 123 5.88 0.83 3.15
CA LEU A 123 5.81 0.96 4.60
C LEU A 123 4.80 -0.08 5.12
N LEU A 124 5.16 -0.81 6.17
CA LEU A 124 4.33 -1.80 6.83
C LEU A 124 3.89 -1.31 8.21
N ARG A 125 2.71 -1.77 8.65
CA ARG A 125 2.23 -1.61 10.02
C ARG A 125 1.59 -2.91 10.51
N ASN A 126 1.55 -3.06 11.83
CA ASN A 126 0.96 -4.21 12.54
C ASN A 126 1.61 -5.55 12.15
N ARG A 127 2.89 -5.52 11.77
CA ARG A 127 3.64 -6.71 11.37
C ARG A 127 3.73 -7.75 12.48
N ASP A 128 3.84 -7.30 13.72
CA ASP A 128 3.93 -8.18 14.89
C ASP A 128 2.64 -9.00 15.15
N ASP A 129 1.53 -8.62 14.50
CA ASP A 129 0.26 -9.36 14.53
C ASP A 129 0.17 -10.46 13.45
N PHE A 130 1.22 -10.66 12.63
CA PHE A 130 1.23 -11.69 11.61
C PHE A 130 1.27 -13.09 12.22
N ASP A 131 0.25 -13.89 11.92
CA ASP A 131 0.21 -15.33 12.19
C ASP A 131 0.21 -16.10 10.87
N SER A 132 1.31 -16.81 10.61
CA SER A 132 1.46 -17.69 9.45
C SER A 132 0.37 -18.78 9.28
N LYS A 133 -0.40 -19.07 10.34
CA LYS A 133 -1.50 -20.06 10.33
C LYS A 133 -2.87 -19.43 10.14
N ALA A 134 -3.00 -18.11 10.27
CA ALA A 134 -4.26 -17.42 10.10
C ALA A 134 -4.72 -17.43 8.64
N ASN A 135 -6.04 -17.41 8.46
CA ASN A 135 -6.64 -17.31 7.14
C ASN A 135 -6.94 -15.83 6.82
N TYR A 136 -5.98 -15.19 6.13
CA TYR A 136 -6.15 -13.84 5.62
C TYR A 136 -6.97 -13.84 4.33
N SER A 137 -8.30 -13.75 4.41
CA SER A 137 -9.20 -13.78 3.24
C SER A 137 -9.86 -12.43 2.95
N ARG A 138 -9.65 -11.44 3.83
CA ARG A 138 -10.25 -10.12 3.75
C ARG A 138 -9.18 -9.07 3.49
N THR A 139 -9.50 -8.12 2.62
CA THR A 139 -8.63 -6.98 2.34
C THR A 139 -9.40 -5.69 2.42
N LEU A 140 -8.86 -4.70 3.10
CA LEU A 140 -9.24 -3.30 2.91
C LEU A 140 -8.32 -2.75 1.81
N TYR A 141 -8.90 -2.06 0.83
CA TYR A 141 -8.17 -1.38 -0.24
C TYR A 141 -8.57 0.09 -0.22
N GLU A 142 -7.59 0.98 -0.17
CA GLU A 142 -7.77 2.43 -0.20
C GLU A 142 -6.78 3.04 -1.18
N GLN A 143 -7.30 3.80 -2.15
CA GLN A 143 -6.48 4.47 -3.13
C GLN A 143 -7.24 5.62 -3.79
N VAL A 144 -6.51 6.68 -4.15
CA VAL A 144 -7.01 7.78 -4.99
C VAL A 144 -6.05 8.02 -6.17
N ASN A 145 -6.27 9.09 -6.95
CA ASN A 145 -5.34 9.47 -8.02
C ASN A 145 -4.11 10.25 -7.49
N GLU A 146 -3.18 10.60 -8.38
CA GLU A 146 -1.96 11.33 -8.03
C GLU A 146 -2.23 12.73 -7.45
N THR A 147 -3.39 13.33 -7.73
CA THR A 147 -3.75 14.65 -7.19
C THR A 147 -4.23 14.57 -5.73
N GLY A 148 -4.52 13.37 -5.24
CA GLY A 148 -5.11 13.15 -3.91
C GLY A 148 -6.61 13.43 -3.85
N GLU A 149 -7.24 13.76 -4.98
CA GLU A 149 -8.69 14.01 -5.03
C GLU A 149 -9.45 12.69 -4.92
N ILE A 150 -10.42 12.64 -4.00
CA ILE A 150 -11.28 11.46 -3.82
C ILE A 150 -12.42 11.52 -4.82
N ALA A 151 -12.33 10.70 -5.87
CA ALA A 151 -13.39 10.52 -6.87
C ALA A 151 -13.71 9.03 -7.02
N ALA A 152 -14.45 8.48 -6.06
CA ALA A 152 -14.73 7.04 -5.99
C ALA A 152 -15.36 6.50 -7.30
N GLY A 153 -14.75 5.44 -7.84
CA GLY A 153 -15.14 4.83 -9.11
C GLY A 153 -14.43 5.41 -10.35
N GLU A 154 -13.69 6.51 -10.21
CA GLU A 154 -12.81 7.01 -11.27
C GLU A 154 -11.49 6.24 -11.30
N ALA A 155 -10.71 6.45 -12.37
CA ALA A 155 -9.39 5.85 -12.50
C ALA A 155 -8.46 6.30 -11.36
N ALA A 156 -7.81 5.31 -10.73
CA ALA A 156 -6.76 5.55 -9.75
C ALA A 156 -5.38 5.31 -10.36
N THR A 157 -4.34 5.50 -9.55
CA THR A 157 -2.95 5.50 -10.01
C THR A 157 -2.32 4.10 -10.06
N TRP A 158 -2.66 3.20 -9.13
CA TRP A 158 -2.16 1.81 -9.15
C TRP A 158 -3.27 0.84 -9.51
N VAL A 159 -2.87 -0.30 -10.09
CA VAL A 159 -3.70 -1.49 -10.15
C VAL A 159 -3.17 -2.49 -9.13
N PHE A 160 -4.08 -3.01 -8.33
CA PHE A 160 -3.81 -3.96 -7.26
C PHE A 160 -4.37 -5.33 -7.64
N TYR A 161 -3.55 -6.36 -7.50
CA TYR A 161 -3.88 -7.74 -7.84
C TYR A 161 -3.80 -8.62 -6.59
N ILE A 162 -4.69 -9.59 -6.48
CA ILE A 162 -4.73 -10.54 -5.37
C ILE A 162 -4.74 -11.97 -5.92
N TYR A 163 -3.93 -12.83 -5.32
CA TYR A 163 -3.77 -14.21 -5.76
C TYR A 163 -3.97 -15.20 -4.60
N ALA A 164 -4.60 -16.32 -4.90
CA ALA A 164 -4.78 -17.45 -4.00
C ALA A 164 -3.49 -18.26 -3.77
N PHE A 165 -2.47 -18.03 -4.60
CA PHE A 165 -1.23 -18.78 -4.62
C PHE A 165 -0.03 -17.86 -4.37
N GLU A 166 1.10 -18.43 -3.97
CA GLU A 166 2.36 -17.69 -3.80
C GLU A 166 2.91 -17.21 -5.15
N ASP A 167 3.84 -16.26 -5.12
CA ASP A 167 4.58 -15.74 -6.27
C ASP A 167 3.71 -15.16 -7.40
N CYS A 168 2.53 -14.64 -7.05
CA CYS A 168 1.53 -14.12 -7.98
C CYS A 168 1.13 -15.14 -9.05
N ALA A 169 1.16 -16.42 -8.70
CA ALA A 169 0.70 -17.48 -9.58
C ALA A 169 -0.81 -17.35 -9.83
N GLN A 170 -1.18 -17.35 -11.11
CA GLN A 170 -2.58 -17.24 -11.55
C GLN A 170 -3.33 -18.58 -11.48
N VAL A 171 -2.60 -19.69 -11.39
CA VAL A 171 -3.12 -21.06 -11.37
C VAL A 171 -2.38 -21.89 -10.32
N GLY A 172 -3.10 -22.77 -9.64
CA GLY A 172 -2.55 -23.65 -8.59
C GLY A 172 -1.99 -24.99 -9.10
N GLY A 173 -2.14 -25.27 -10.40
CA GLY A 173 -1.89 -26.60 -10.98
C GLY A 173 -3.16 -27.42 -11.13
N GLU A 174 -3.03 -28.68 -11.55
CA GLU A 174 -4.15 -29.57 -11.90
C GLU A 174 -5.08 -29.92 -10.74
N GLU A 175 -4.65 -29.71 -9.49
CA GLU A 175 -5.45 -30.00 -8.28
C GLU A 175 -6.43 -28.89 -7.91
N TYR A 176 -6.35 -27.73 -8.58
CA TYR A 176 -7.14 -26.54 -8.26
C TYR A 176 -8.01 -26.15 -9.44
N GLU A 177 -9.32 -26.09 -9.20
CA GLU A 177 -10.28 -25.54 -10.17
C GLU A 177 -10.12 -24.02 -10.23
N TYR A 178 -10.06 -23.49 -11.45
CA TYR A 178 -9.75 -22.07 -11.68
C TYR A 178 -10.86 -21.14 -11.17
N GLU A 179 -12.10 -21.60 -11.23
CA GLU A 179 -13.29 -20.88 -10.79
C GLU A 179 -13.38 -20.73 -9.26
N ASP A 180 -12.75 -21.63 -8.51
CA ASP A 180 -12.72 -21.59 -7.04
C ASP A 180 -11.61 -20.68 -6.50
N TYR A 181 -10.55 -20.47 -7.30
CA TYR A 181 -9.37 -19.68 -6.94
C TYR A 181 -9.02 -18.61 -7.98
N PRO A 182 -9.98 -17.76 -8.40
CA PRO A 182 -9.72 -16.73 -9.39
C PRO A 182 -8.80 -15.67 -8.78
N TRP A 183 -7.80 -15.20 -9.52
CA TRP A 183 -7.11 -13.96 -9.14
C TRP A 183 -8.02 -12.76 -9.41
N VAL A 184 -7.88 -11.72 -8.58
CA VAL A 184 -8.78 -10.55 -8.57
C VAL A 184 -7.97 -9.29 -8.72
N GLU A 185 -8.51 -8.29 -9.41
CA GLU A 185 -7.86 -7.00 -9.62
C GLU A 185 -8.77 -5.79 -9.38
N THR A 186 -8.18 -4.66 -9.01
CA THR A 186 -8.88 -3.38 -8.91
C THR A 186 -7.94 -2.23 -9.25
N SER A 187 -8.43 -1.24 -9.99
CA SER A 187 -7.69 -0.04 -10.41
C SER A 187 -8.48 1.25 -10.29
N CYS A 188 -9.69 1.19 -9.71
CA CYS A 188 -10.52 2.36 -9.45
C CYS A 188 -10.20 2.98 -8.08
N GLN A 189 -10.54 4.26 -7.92
CA GLN A 189 -10.46 4.98 -6.66
C GLN A 189 -11.55 4.51 -5.70
N THR A 190 -11.27 4.57 -4.41
CA THR A 190 -12.25 4.31 -3.35
C THR A 190 -12.84 5.59 -2.79
N LYS A 191 -13.87 5.44 -1.96
CA LYS A 191 -14.27 6.51 -1.03
C LYS A 191 -13.20 6.66 0.05
N GLU A 192 -13.31 7.75 0.82
CA GLU A 192 -12.49 7.96 2.02
C GLU A 192 -12.57 6.75 2.96
N GLY A 193 -11.41 6.28 3.44
CA GLY A 193 -11.30 5.11 4.30
C GLY A 193 -11.34 3.76 3.57
N GLY A 194 -11.44 3.76 2.23
CA GLY A 194 -11.32 2.54 1.45
C GLY A 194 -12.56 1.67 1.37
N GLN A 195 -12.37 0.46 0.83
CA GLN A 195 -13.39 -0.56 0.65
C GLN A 195 -12.87 -1.93 1.08
N CYS A 196 -13.62 -2.57 1.99
CA CYS A 196 -13.37 -3.95 2.39
C CYS A 196 -13.92 -4.94 1.34
N GLN A 197 -13.15 -5.98 1.07
CA GLN A 197 -13.49 -7.09 0.20
C GLN A 197 -13.15 -8.41 0.88
N THR A 198 -14.03 -9.41 0.71
CA THR A 198 -13.83 -10.79 1.17
C THR A 198 -13.63 -11.69 -0.05
N LEU A 199 -12.66 -12.60 0.04
CA LEU A 199 -12.34 -13.61 -0.97
C LEU A 199 -12.65 -15.02 -0.44
N PRO A 200 -12.94 -15.99 -1.32
CA PRO A 200 -13.27 -17.36 -0.90
C PRO A 200 -12.04 -18.17 -0.44
N TYR A 201 -10.84 -17.60 -0.54
CA TYR A 201 -9.58 -18.24 -0.21
C TYR A 201 -8.68 -17.34 0.64
N SER A 202 -7.66 -17.94 1.26
CA SER A 202 -6.58 -17.19 1.91
C SER A 202 -5.70 -16.55 0.86
N ILE A 203 -5.50 -15.25 0.96
CA ILE A 203 -4.58 -14.47 0.13
C ILE A 203 -3.14 -14.91 0.44
N LYS A 204 -2.41 -15.33 -0.59
CA LYS A 204 -1.02 -15.78 -0.46
C LYS A 204 -0.02 -14.79 -1.02
N SER A 205 -0.37 -14.16 -2.13
CA SER A 205 0.42 -13.11 -2.74
C SER A 205 -0.45 -12.01 -3.34
N PHE A 206 0.17 -10.87 -3.59
CA PHE A 206 -0.46 -9.74 -4.24
C PHE A 206 0.52 -9.06 -5.19
N GLY A 207 -0.03 -8.40 -6.21
CA GLY A 207 0.72 -7.67 -7.21
C GLY A 207 0.33 -6.20 -7.19
N ILE A 208 1.29 -5.32 -7.50
CA ILE A 208 1.03 -3.89 -7.69
C ILE A 208 1.72 -3.46 -8.97
N ASN A 209 1.01 -2.66 -9.77
CA ASN A 209 1.54 -2.03 -10.98
C ASN A 209 0.94 -0.62 -11.17
N SER A 210 1.46 0.16 -12.11
CA SER A 210 0.79 1.38 -12.58
C SER A 210 -0.51 1.02 -13.29
N ALA A 211 -1.59 1.75 -12.99
CA ALA A 211 -2.87 1.58 -13.65
C ALA A 211 -2.96 2.26 -15.02
N THR A 212 -1.98 3.08 -15.43
CA THR A 212 -2.07 3.89 -16.65
C THR A 212 -2.28 3.02 -17.90
N GLU A 213 -1.37 2.09 -18.16
CA GLU A 213 -1.45 1.19 -19.32
C GLU A 213 -2.58 0.16 -19.16
N TYR A 214 -2.83 -0.29 -17.93
CA TYR A 214 -3.91 -1.23 -17.63
C TYR A 214 -5.29 -0.62 -17.96
N ASN A 215 -5.59 0.57 -17.42
CA ASN A 215 -6.86 1.26 -17.67
C ASN A 215 -7.00 1.65 -19.14
N HIS A 216 -5.90 2.01 -19.82
CA HIS A 216 -5.93 2.28 -21.26
C HIS A 216 -6.32 1.03 -22.05
N ALA A 217 -5.69 -0.11 -21.78
CA ALA A 217 -5.98 -1.37 -22.46
C ALA A 217 -7.40 -1.89 -22.19
N HIS A 218 -7.95 -1.63 -21.00
CA HIS A 218 -9.31 -2.01 -20.60
C HIS A 218 -10.37 -0.95 -20.95
N GLY A 219 -9.96 0.25 -21.37
CA GLY A 219 -10.83 1.38 -21.70
C GLY A 219 -11.42 2.13 -20.49
N GLN A 220 -11.27 1.59 -19.28
CA GLN A 220 -11.76 2.13 -18.02
C GLN A 220 -11.00 1.50 -16.85
N CYS A 221 -11.21 2.01 -15.64
CA CYS A 221 -10.76 1.31 -14.44
C CYS A 221 -11.71 0.16 -14.11
N GLU A 222 -11.18 -0.88 -13.46
CA GLU A 222 -11.96 -2.04 -13.05
C GLU A 222 -12.05 -2.12 -11.53
N THR A 223 -13.19 -2.60 -11.03
CA THR A 223 -13.46 -2.76 -9.60
C THR A 223 -13.69 -4.23 -9.30
N TRP A 224 -12.73 -4.86 -8.62
CA TRP A 224 -12.78 -6.28 -8.24
C TRP A 224 -13.13 -7.19 -9.42
N ALA A 225 -12.47 -6.92 -10.55
CA ALA A 225 -12.54 -7.75 -11.74
C ALA A 225 -11.87 -9.10 -11.46
N LEU A 226 -12.39 -10.13 -12.10
CA LEU A 226 -11.88 -11.48 -11.96
C LEU A 226 -11.09 -11.81 -13.21
N MET A 227 -9.86 -12.30 -13.05
CA MET A 227 -9.16 -13.02 -14.10
C MET A 227 -8.89 -12.18 -15.35
N GLY A 228 -8.70 -10.86 -15.22
CA GLY A 228 -8.53 -9.96 -16.36
C GLY A 228 -9.84 -9.63 -17.09
N ALA A 229 -10.97 -10.16 -16.62
CA ALA A 229 -12.29 -9.90 -17.15
C ALA A 229 -13.08 -8.97 -16.21
N SER A 230 -13.89 -8.06 -16.78
CA SER A 230 -14.76 -7.13 -16.03
C SER A 230 -15.93 -7.83 -15.27
N THR A 231 -15.88 -9.16 -15.09
CA THR A 231 -16.84 -9.87 -14.24
C THR A 231 -16.62 -9.47 -12.78
N ARG A 232 -17.52 -8.63 -12.25
CA ARG A 232 -17.44 -8.08 -10.89
C ARG A 232 -17.76 -9.14 -9.84
N LEU A 233 -17.02 -9.15 -8.73
CA LEU A 233 -17.45 -9.83 -7.51
C LEU A 233 -18.75 -9.21 -6.98
N ASN A 234 -19.86 -9.94 -7.09
CA ASN A 234 -21.13 -9.52 -6.50
C ASN A 234 -21.03 -9.58 -4.96
N ARG A 235 -21.13 -8.41 -4.29
CA ARG A 235 -21.10 -8.27 -2.82
C ARG A 235 -22.15 -9.13 -2.08
N SER A 236 -23.13 -9.67 -2.81
CA SER A 236 -24.24 -10.48 -2.29
C SER A 236 -23.95 -11.97 -2.13
N LEU A 237 -22.89 -12.54 -2.75
CA LEU A 237 -22.73 -14.01 -2.77
C LEU A 237 -22.09 -14.59 -1.50
N PHE A 238 -21.43 -13.77 -0.67
CA PHE A 238 -20.71 -14.25 0.51
C PHE A 238 -21.08 -13.52 1.81
N ALA A 239 -22.08 -12.64 1.79
CA ALA A 239 -22.64 -12.03 2.99
C ALA A 239 -23.66 -12.97 3.64
N SER A 240 -23.25 -14.13 4.16
CA SER A 240 -24.12 -14.99 4.99
C SER A 240 -23.32 -16.03 5.80
N LEU A 241 -22.76 -15.61 6.93
CA LEU A 241 -22.67 -16.46 8.13
C LEU A 241 -22.98 -15.59 9.35
N ALA A 242 -24.24 -15.21 9.49
CA ALA A 242 -24.76 -14.74 10.78
C ALA A 242 -24.81 -15.93 11.75
N SER A 243 -23.88 -15.91 12.70
CA SER A 243 -23.86 -16.60 14.00
C SER A 243 -25.09 -17.45 14.35
N VAL A 244 -24.97 -18.79 14.29
CA VAL A 244 -25.80 -19.68 15.10
C VAL A 244 -25.17 -19.75 16.49
N GLY A 245 -25.50 -18.77 17.34
CA GLY A 245 -25.22 -18.81 18.76
C GLY A 245 -26.13 -19.83 19.44
N ALA A 246 -25.53 -20.88 20.00
CA ALA A 246 -26.19 -21.94 20.77
C ALA A 246 -26.68 -21.47 22.15
N ALA A 247 -27.83 -21.99 22.59
CA ALA A 247 -28.28 -22.27 23.98
C ALA A 247 -29.83 -22.23 24.00
N THR A 248 -30.59 -23.15 24.58
CA THR A 248 -30.30 -24.15 25.62
C THR A 248 -31.44 -25.17 25.64
N PHE A 249 -31.05 -26.43 25.81
CA PHE A 249 -31.87 -27.51 26.38
C PHE A 249 -32.54 -27.05 27.69
N PHE A 250 -33.85 -27.24 27.83
CA PHE A 250 -34.47 -27.52 29.13
C PHE A 250 -35.57 -28.57 28.95
N LEU A 251 -35.24 -29.78 29.37
CA LEU A 251 -36.18 -30.82 29.78
C LEU A 251 -36.56 -30.59 31.25
N LEU A 252 -37.77 -31.03 31.61
CA LEU A 252 -38.35 -31.22 32.96
C LEU A 252 -39.19 -30.04 33.52
N LEU A 253 -40.51 -30.12 33.37
CA LEU A 253 -41.46 -30.71 34.34
C LEU A 253 -42.84 -30.92 33.70
#